data_AF-A0A7V6ZVZ5-F1
#
_entry.id   AF-A0A7V6ZVZ5-F1
#
_cell.length_a   1.000
_cell.length_b   1.000
_cell.length_c   1.000
_cell.angle_alpha   90.00
_cell.angle_beta   90.00
_cell.angle_gamma   90.00
#
_symmetry.space_group_name_H-M   'P 1'
#
loop_
_entity.id
_entity.type
_entity.pdbx_description
1 polymer ?
#
loop_
_entity_poly.entity_id
_entity_poly.type
_entity_poly.pdbx_seq_one_letter_code
_entity_poly.pdbx_strand_id
1 'polypeptide(L)'
;MELEQKKLPKWLVFGALIVCFGFLVGFGGCYWLNKPAPGPLLNGRPGYDVIVVGGEPEGVAAALSAARNGLKTLLIEDDHALGGLMTLGELNFLDMNHGPKGELLTRGIFEEFYKDLGNAFDVEEAKQYFLNKVKKEKNITLLLNTSVVAPLMDGNTIQGVVVEDQKTPGTKEYYGLRVIDATVDADVAAAAGVPYTIGGEDYGEKGLLMGVTLVFEVSGVDWQRVIQYLKREDNDPQTGADQVAAWGYGKEAMDYQPQDPLMRFRGPNLARQKNGNVLINALLIFGVDGLDPASKAEGIARGQKEIPHIVEFMREKFPGFANARFVRTAEQLYVRETRHIQGEYRLTITDVLENRDHWDKIGFGSYPVDVQPTSPENAGNVIGKPDLYAIPFRCLVPLKVENLLVVGRSASYDSLPHGSARVIPVGMVTGEAAGVACAYSVREDVPFREMTKSEEAIAWVQKRLKKQGAYLVDYTPPRPAVMDHWAYPGVRTMRELGLIEGGYANDYGLERKINKWNLENKFNKVLRVAHERNPQVELRRVVVPEGITREKMICVVVEGLTGKHLSFPEAQELLREKGILTEQLEAEMKDGEGTPTFAEMLVLLANTYEYLLEK
;
A
#
# COMPACT_ATOMS: atom_id res chain seq x y z
N MET A 1 -19.10 33.92 85.55
CA MET A 1 -17.91 33.08 85.82
C MET A 1 -17.18 32.84 84.51
N GLU A 2 -15.96 32.31 84.61
CA GLU A 2 -14.89 32.13 83.61
C GLU A 2 -15.29 32.05 82.12
N LEU A 3 -14.54 32.63 81.15
CA LEU A 3 -13.11 32.42 80.81
C LEU A 3 -12.87 30.95 80.40
N GLU A 4 -12.15 30.60 79.32
CA GLU A 4 -11.04 31.26 78.60
C GLU A 4 -11.25 31.24 77.05
N GLN A 5 -10.83 32.25 76.27
CA GLN A 5 -9.46 32.63 75.81
C GLN A 5 -8.76 31.54 74.96
N LYS A 6 -7.90 31.75 73.95
CA LYS A 6 -7.21 32.86 73.20
C LYS A 6 -6.76 32.20 71.86
N LYS A 7 -6.43 32.77 70.68
CA LYS A 7 -6.16 34.08 70.02
C LYS A 7 -6.56 33.89 68.51
N LEU A 8 -6.96 34.85 67.66
CA LEU A 8 -6.31 36.08 67.13
C LEU A 8 -5.03 35.85 66.28
N PRO A 9 -4.75 36.64 65.21
CA PRO A 9 -5.64 37.03 64.08
C PRO A 9 -4.91 37.18 62.71
N LYS A 10 -5.66 37.52 61.63
CA LYS A 10 -5.38 38.47 60.50
C LYS A 10 -6.24 38.05 59.26
N TRP A 11 -7.29 38.78 58.83
CA TRP A 11 -7.29 40.09 58.14
C TRP A 11 -6.34 40.07 56.92
N LEU A 12 -6.65 40.33 55.65
CA LEU A 12 -7.82 40.79 54.85
C LEU A 12 -7.64 40.17 53.40
N VAL A 13 -8.41 40.37 52.31
CA VAL A 13 -9.41 41.38 51.88
C VAL A 13 -10.59 40.70 51.11
N PHE A 14 -11.76 41.35 51.13
CA PHE A 14 -12.88 41.37 50.17
C PHE A 14 -12.63 41.07 48.67
N GLY A 15 -13.68 40.63 47.95
CA GLY A 15 -13.71 40.67 46.47
C GLY A 15 -14.79 39.80 45.79
N ALA A 16 -16.05 40.22 45.79
CA ALA A 16 -17.07 39.62 44.91
C ALA A 16 -16.95 40.20 43.50
N LEU A 17 -16.94 39.37 42.45
CA LEU A 17 -16.81 39.80 41.06
C LEU A 17 -17.84 39.11 40.16
N ILE A 18 -18.53 39.91 39.37
CA ILE A 18 -19.60 39.50 38.45
C ILE A 18 -18.96 38.76 37.26
N VAL A 19 -19.41 37.53 37.01
CA VAL A 19 -19.01 36.78 35.81
C VAL A 19 -19.81 37.29 34.62
N CYS A 20 -19.30 38.31 33.95
CA CYS A 20 -19.85 38.78 32.69
C CYS A 20 -19.67 37.70 31.60
N PHE A 21 -20.77 37.19 31.05
CA PHE A 21 -20.75 36.36 29.84
C PHE A 21 -20.37 37.22 28.63
N GLY A 22 -19.06 37.33 28.38
CA GLY A 22 -18.52 38.02 27.21
C GLY A 22 -18.76 37.20 25.94
N PHE A 23 -19.80 37.55 25.18
CA PHE A 23 -19.98 37.10 23.81
C PHE A 23 -18.86 37.66 22.92
N LEU A 24 -17.73 36.95 22.84
CA LEU A 24 -16.69 37.22 21.86
C LEU A 24 -17.11 36.64 20.51
N VAL A 25 -17.66 37.50 19.66
CA VAL A 25 -17.92 37.21 18.24
C VAL A 25 -16.57 37.10 17.52
N GLY A 26 -16.00 35.90 17.51
CA GLY A 26 -14.83 35.57 16.71
C GLY A 26 -15.21 35.51 15.23
N PHE A 27 -14.56 36.32 14.40
CA PHE A 27 -14.66 36.20 12.95
C PHE A 27 -14.11 34.84 12.49
N GLY A 28 -14.76 34.24 11.50
CA GLY A 28 -14.40 32.92 10.98
C GLY A 28 -13.01 32.89 10.32
N GLY A 29 -12.34 31.75 10.49
CA GLY A 29 -11.04 31.45 9.89
C GLY A 29 -10.53 30.09 10.38
N CYS A 30 -9.62 29.49 9.62
CA CYS A 30 -9.13 28.13 9.86
C CYS A 30 -8.64 27.94 11.31
N TYR A 31 -9.09 26.88 11.98
CA TYR A 31 -8.76 26.60 13.39
C TYR A 31 -7.35 26.04 13.56
N TRP A 32 -6.37 26.93 13.58
CA TRP A 32 -4.97 26.62 13.89
C TRP A 32 -4.83 25.97 15.28
N LEU A 33 -4.54 24.67 15.33
CA LEU A 33 -4.33 23.95 16.60
C LEU A 33 -3.01 24.30 17.30
N ASN A 34 -2.03 24.80 16.54
CA ASN A 34 -0.81 25.45 17.02
C ASN A 34 -0.69 26.83 16.34
N LYS A 35 -0.18 27.85 17.04
CA LYS A 35 0.21 29.10 16.36
C LYS A 35 1.31 28.78 15.33
N PRO A 36 1.21 29.25 14.07
CA PRO A 36 2.25 29.02 13.08
C PRO A 36 3.61 29.50 13.59
N ALA A 37 4.61 28.64 13.56
CA ALA A 37 5.99 29.07 13.71
C ALA A 37 6.37 29.90 12.47
N PRO A 38 7.15 30.99 12.61
CA PRO A 38 7.59 31.77 11.45
C PRO A 38 8.49 30.89 10.56
N GLY A 39 8.00 30.58 9.37
CA GLY A 39 8.73 29.93 8.29
C GLY A 39 9.40 30.94 7.34
N PRO A 40 9.96 30.46 6.21
CA PRO A 40 10.64 31.30 5.23
C PRO A 40 9.69 32.31 4.58
N LEU A 41 10.25 33.42 4.09
CA LEU A 41 9.54 34.32 3.18
C LEU A 41 9.73 33.83 1.75
N LEU A 42 8.66 33.27 1.16
CA LEU A 42 8.62 32.76 -0.20
C LEU A 42 7.85 33.75 -1.07
N ASN A 43 8.49 34.27 -2.13
CA ASN A 43 7.92 35.31 -3.01
C ASN A 43 7.33 36.53 -2.24
N GLY A 44 7.99 36.92 -1.14
CA GLY A 44 7.57 38.02 -0.26
C GLY A 44 6.42 37.70 0.72
N ARG A 45 5.93 36.45 0.74
CA ARG A 45 4.82 35.98 1.59
C ARG A 45 5.33 34.97 2.63
N PRO A 46 4.69 34.82 3.80
CA PRO A 46 5.01 33.74 4.73
C PRO A 46 4.72 32.36 4.10
N GLY A 47 5.71 31.47 4.14
CA GLY A 47 5.61 30.09 3.68
C GLY A 47 6.19 29.09 4.70
N TYR A 48 6.40 27.86 4.24
CA TYR A 48 6.91 26.74 5.03
C TYR A 48 8.18 26.14 4.41
N ASP A 49 8.95 25.42 5.21
CA ASP A 49 10.08 24.62 4.68
C ASP A 49 9.54 23.36 3.99
N VAL A 50 8.48 22.76 4.55
CA VAL A 50 7.78 21.59 4.00
C VAL A 50 6.27 21.77 4.14
N ILE A 51 5.53 21.45 3.07
CA ILE A 51 4.09 21.15 3.15
C ILE A 51 3.92 19.64 2.99
N VAL A 52 3.16 19.02 3.89
CA VAL A 52 2.71 17.62 3.80
C VAL A 52 1.20 17.63 3.60
N VAL A 53 0.71 16.89 2.61
CA VAL A 53 -0.72 16.78 2.29
C VAL A 53 -1.16 15.33 2.50
N GLY A 54 -2.28 15.14 3.21
CA GLY A 54 -2.75 13.85 3.71
C GLY A 54 -2.23 13.58 5.14
N GLY A 55 -3.14 13.28 6.06
CA GLY A 55 -2.83 12.90 7.44
C GLY A 55 -2.98 11.40 7.73
N GLU A 56 -2.92 10.56 6.69
CA GLU A 56 -2.58 9.14 6.78
C GLU A 56 -1.32 8.91 7.64
N PRO A 57 -1.10 7.71 8.21
CA PRO A 57 0.03 7.44 9.09
C PRO A 57 1.40 7.77 8.47
N GLU A 58 1.60 7.55 7.17
CA GLU A 58 2.75 8.01 6.39
C GLU A 58 2.90 9.54 6.35
N GLY A 59 1.81 10.29 6.13
CA GLY A 59 1.82 11.75 6.16
C GLY A 59 2.13 12.31 7.54
N VAL A 60 1.57 11.70 8.60
CA VAL A 60 1.92 12.02 9.98
C VAL A 60 3.39 11.69 10.27
N ALA A 61 3.91 10.55 9.81
CA ALA A 61 5.32 10.21 9.96
C ALA A 61 6.25 11.18 9.23
N ALA A 62 5.89 11.61 8.02
CA ALA A 62 6.61 12.62 7.26
C ALA A 62 6.63 13.99 7.98
N ALA A 63 5.48 14.45 8.45
CA ALA A 63 5.37 15.72 9.16
C ALA A 63 6.13 15.72 10.50
N LEU A 64 6.03 14.64 11.28
CA LEU A 64 6.82 14.43 12.50
C LEU A 64 8.32 14.41 12.19
N SER A 65 8.75 13.69 11.15
CA SER A 65 10.17 13.60 10.76
C SER A 65 10.76 14.94 10.31
N ALA A 66 10.06 15.68 9.45
CA ALA A 66 10.44 17.03 9.01
C ALA A 66 10.56 18.00 10.21
N ALA A 67 9.55 18.04 11.07
CA ALA A 67 9.50 18.88 12.25
C ALA A 67 10.62 18.57 13.27
N ARG A 68 10.90 17.28 13.51
CA ARG A 68 12.01 16.80 14.37
C ARG A 68 13.39 16.99 13.75
N ASN A 69 13.46 17.28 12.47
CA ASN A 69 14.66 17.76 11.78
C ASN A 69 14.81 19.30 11.80
N GLY A 70 13.84 20.02 12.36
CA GLY A 70 13.89 21.47 12.57
C GLY A 70 13.02 22.28 11.61
N LEU A 71 12.49 21.64 10.55
CA LEU A 71 11.77 22.29 9.45
C LEU A 71 10.39 22.79 9.89
N LYS A 72 10.03 24.00 9.46
CA LYS A 72 8.68 24.56 9.63
C LYS A 72 7.74 23.84 8.69
N THR A 73 6.89 23.02 9.27
CA THR A 73 6.08 22.04 8.54
C THR A 73 4.61 22.42 8.63
N LEU A 74 3.95 22.49 7.48
CA LEU A 74 2.49 22.48 7.40
C LEU A 74 2.03 21.05 7.15
N LEU A 75 1.12 20.53 7.97
CA LEU A 75 0.38 19.29 7.70
C LEU A 75 -1.06 19.67 7.38
N ILE A 76 -1.53 19.21 6.22
CA ILE A 76 -2.88 19.47 5.69
C ILE A 76 -3.60 18.14 5.59
N GLU A 77 -4.80 18.08 6.18
CA GLU A 77 -5.67 16.92 6.20
C GLU A 77 -7.09 17.37 5.81
N ASP A 78 -7.72 16.68 4.86
CA ASP A 78 -9.09 16.96 4.47
C ASP A 78 -10.14 16.30 5.38
N ASP A 79 -9.72 15.30 6.15
CA ASP A 79 -10.53 14.71 7.21
C ASP A 79 -10.61 15.51 8.51
N HIS A 80 -11.54 15.11 9.37
CA HIS A 80 -11.73 15.67 10.70
C HIS A 80 -10.75 15.15 11.75
N ALA A 81 -9.99 14.08 11.44
CA ALA A 81 -9.06 13.39 12.33
C ALA A 81 -7.82 12.92 11.56
N LEU A 82 -6.76 12.52 12.27
CA LEU A 82 -5.53 11.96 11.69
C LEU A 82 -5.50 10.44 11.77
N GLY A 83 -4.65 9.82 10.94
CA GLY A 83 -4.40 8.38 10.88
C GLY A 83 -5.22 7.64 9.82
N GLY A 84 -6.02 8.36 9.02
CA GLY A 84 -6.72 7.88 7.83
C GLY A 84 -7.21 6.43 7.90
N LEU A 85 -6.60 5.54 7.13
CA LEU A 85 -6.96 4.13 7.05
C LEU A 85 -6.95 3.39 8.41
N MET A 86 -6.08 3.75 9.36
CA MET A 86 -6.10 3.16 10.72
C MET A 86 -7.30 3.61 11.57
N THR A 87 -7.87 4.79 11.30
CA THR A 87 -8.77 5.49 12.24
C THR A 87 -10.15 5.85 11.69
N LEU A 88 -10.28 6.00 10.37
CA LEU A 88 -11.51 6.36 9.65
C LEU A 88 -11.95 5.26 8.67
N GLY A 89 -10.96 4.59 8.05
CA GLY A 89 -11.13 3.27 7.42
C GLY A 89 -11.09 2.10 8.40
N GLU A 90 -10.73 2.37 9.67
CA GLU A 90 -10.74 1.45 10.81
C GLU A 90 -9.95 0.13 10.63
N LEU A 91 -8.86 0.17 9.85
CA LEU A 91 -7.90 -0.94 9.74
C LEU A 91 -7.06 -1.07 11.02
N ASN A 92 -7.68 -1.57 12.08
CA ASN A 92 -7.13 -1.61 13.43
C ASN A 92 -6.36 -2.90 13.77
N PHE A 93 -5.94 -3.67 12.76
CA PHE A 93 -5.03 -4.82 12.85
C PHE A 93 -4.10 -4.79 11.64
N LEU A 94 -2.78 -4.66 11.89
CA LEU A 94 -1.77 -4.32 10.88
C LEU A 94 -0.97 -5.53 10.37
N ASP A 95 -0.66 -5.45 9.07
CA ASP A 95 0.24 -6.35 8.34
C ASP A 95 1.71 -6.04 8.66
N MET A 96 2.36 -6.89 9.45
CA MET A 96 3.66 -6.61 10.08
C MET A 96 4.87 -7.11 9.29
N ASN A 97 5.94 -6.30 9.27
CA ASN A 97 7.18 -6.58 8.55
C ASN A 97 8.30 -6.99 9.54
N HIS A 98 8.60 -8.29 9.59
CA HIS A 98 9.65 -8.88 10.42
C HIS A 98 10.74 -9.53 9.57
N GLY A 99 11.99 -9.44 10.01
CA GLY A 99 13.13 -10.10 9.36
C GLY A 99 13.24 -11.58 9.71
N PRO A 100 14.21 -12.30 9.10
CA PRO A 100 14.41 -13.75 9.31
C PRO A 100 14.71 -14.19 10.76
N LYS A 101 15.00 -13.27 11.69
CA LYS A 101 15.20 -13.55 13.12
C LYS A 101 14.03 -13.08 13.99
N GLY A 102 12.91 -12.70 13.36
CA GLY A 102 11.75 -12.11 14.02
C GLY A 102 11.94 -10.66 14.46
N GLU A 103 12.99 -9.97 13.98
CA GLU A 103 13.19 -8.57 14.32
C GLU A 103 12.25 -7.65 13.53
N LEU A 104 11.65 -6.64 14.18
CA LEU A 104 10.87 -5.62 13.47
C LEU A 104 11.77 -4.89 12.47
N LEU A 105 11.33 -4.78 11.21
CA LEU A 105 12.07 -4.05 10.16
C LEU A 105 11.65 -2.59 10.09
N THR A 106 10.35 -2.33 10.21
CA THR A 106 9.76 -0.99 10.08
C THR A 106 9.93 -0.21 11.38
N ARG A 107 11.14 0.28 11.65
CA ARG A 107 11.47 1.04 12.88
C ARG A 107 11.47 2.56 12.67
N GLY A 108 11.72 3.31 13.75
CA GLY A 108 11.60 4.77 13.77
C GLY A 108 10.23 5.19 14.30
N ILE A 109 9.54 6.09 13.61
CA ILE A 109 8.26 6.66 14.03
C ILE A 109 7.15 5.58 14.09
N PHE A 110 7.18 4.57 13.22
CA PHE A 110 6.30 3.40 13.37
C PHE A 110 6.57 2.63 14.68
N GLU A 111 7.83 2.50 15.09
CA GLU A 111 8.18 1.79 16.32
C GLU A 111 7.64 2.51 17.57
N GLU A 112 7.54 3.84 17.55
CA GLU A 112 6.83 4.57 18.60
C GLU A 112 5.34 4.19 18.69
N PHE A 113 4.65 4.09 17.54
CA PHE A 113 3.24 3.68 17.51
C PHE A 113 3.10 2.24 18.00
N TYR A 114 3.90 1.33 17.46
CA TYR A 114 3.86 -0.10 17.77
C TYR A 114 4.22 -0.40 19.24
N LYS A 115 5.09 0.40 19.87
CA LYS A 115 5.38 0.29 21.31
C LYS A 115 4.25 0.80 22.21
N ASP A 116 3.58 1.89 21.80
CA ASP A 116 2.53 2.53 22.60
C ASP A 116 1.15 1.85 22.42
N LEU A 117 0.86 1.25 21.24
CA LEU A 117 -0.45 0.68 20.89
C LEU A 117 -0.44 -0.75 20.31
N GLY A 118 0.72 -1.31 19.93
CA GLY A 118 0.81 -2.64 19.30
C GLY A 118 0.43 -2.67 17.82
N ASN A 119 0.24 -3.87 17.25
CA ASN A 119 -0.23 -4.08 15.88
C ASN A 119 -1.75 -4.28 15.77
N ALA A 120 -2.46 -4.36 16.89
CA ALA A 120 -3.92 -4.35 16.93
C ALA A 120 -4.38 -3.47 18.11
N PHE A 121 -5.32 -2.56 17.86
CA PHE A 121 -5.56 -1.42 18.76
C PHE A 121 -7.00 -0.91 18.77
N ASP A 122 -7.25 -0.01 19.72
CA ASP A 122 -8.47 0.80 19.84
C ASP A 122 -8.37 2.04 18.93
N VAL A 123 -9.37 2.27 18.07
CA VAL A 123 -9.27 3.31 17.03
C VAL A 123 -9.35 4.73 17.59
N GLU A 124 -10.04 4.95 18.72
CA GLU A 124 -10.09 6.27 19.35
C GLU A 124 -8.74 6.56 20.04
N GLU A 125 -8.10 5.56 20.65
CA GLU A 125 -6.73 5.75 21.14
C GLU A 125 -5.72 6.01 20.02
N ALA A 126 -5.90 5.42 18.83
CA ALA A 126 -5.10 5.75 17.65
C ALA A 126 -5.37 7.20 17.14
N LYS A 127 -6.64 7.63 17.04
CA LYS A 127 -7.02 9.04 16.74
C LYS A 127 -6.34 10.00 17.71
N GLN A 128 -6.40 9.73 19.01
CA GLN A 128 -5.76 10.55 20.04
C GLN A 128 -4.23 10.45 19.99
N TYR A 129 -3.64 9.30 19.67
CA TYR A 129 -2.18 9.13 19.57
C TYR A 129 -1.59 10.05 18.50
N PHE A 130 -2.09 9.99 17.25
CA PHE A 130 -1.58 10.80 16.15
C PHE A 130 -1.76 12.30 16.43
N LEU A 131 -2.95 12.70 16.87
CA LEU A 131 -3.27 14.08 17.22
C LEU A 131 -2.37 14.63 18.35
N ASN A 132 -2.08 13.81 19.37
CA ASN A 132 -1.21 14.22 20.48
C ASN A 132 0.28 14.20 20.13
N LYS A 133 0.75 13.36 19.20
CA LYS A 133 2.12 13.42 18.69
C LYS A 133 2.32 14.69 17.87
N VAL A 134 1.43 14.99 16.92
CA VAL A 134 1.48 16.22 16.11
C VAL A 134 1.39 17.49 16.95
N LYS A 135 0.44 17.58 17.91
CA LYS A 135 0.31 18.76 18.79
C LYS A 135 1.55 19.05 19.64
N LYS A 136 2.35 18.03 19.99
CA LYS A 136 3.57 18.20 20.80
C LYS A 136 4.74 18.76 19.99
N GLU A 137 4.78 18.56 18.67
CA GLU A 137 5.87 19.06 17.82
C GLU A 137 5.66 20.54 17.46
N LYS A 138 6.40 21.43 18.14
CA LYS A 138 6.31 22.90 18.00
C LYS A 138 6.65 23.46 16.60
N ASN A 139 7.13 22.60 15.71
CA ASN A 139 7.44 22.93 14.33
C ASN A 139 6.32 22.54 13.34
N ILE A 140 5.30 21.76 13.77
CA ILE A 140 4.14 21.43 12.94
C ILE A 140 3.02 22.44 13.18
N THR A 141 2.52 22.97 12.07
CA THR A 141 1.25 23.68 11.97
C THR A 141 0.26 22.74 11.30
N LEU A 142 -0.87 22.44 11.95
CA LEU A 142 -1.86 21.46 11.48
C LEU A 142 -3.14 22.15 11.02
N LEU A 143 -3.64 21.75 9.86
CA LEU A 143 -4.97 22.03 9.33
C LEU A 143 -5.72 20.70 9.16
N LEU A 144 -6.96 20.64 9.62
CA LEU A 144 -7.90 19.51 9.49
C LEU A 144 -9.15 20.03 8.77
N ASN A 145 -9.94 19.18 8.11
CA ASN A 145 -11.12 19.57 7.32
C ASN A 145 -10.75 20.54 6.17
N THR A 146 -9.54 20.39 5.60
CA THR A 146 -8.94 21.32 4.63
C THR A 146 -8.44 20.55 3.41
N SER A 147 -9.19 20.64 2.30
CA SER A 147 -8.89 19.90 1.06
C SER A 147 -7.94 20.67 0.14
N VAL A 148 -6.99 19.99 -0.50
CA VAL A 148 -6.19 20.59 -1.59
C VAL A 148 -7.03 20.61 -2.87
N VAL A 149 -7.07 21.77 -3.52
CA VAL A 149 -7.84 22.03 -4.75
C VAL A 149 -6.92 22.01 -5.98
N ALA A 150 -5.68 22.48 -5.85
CA ALA A 150 -4.68 22.47 -6.91
C ALA A 150 -3.24 22.62 -6.36
N PRO A 151 -2.21 22.07 -7.02
CA PRO A 151 -0.82 22.44 -6.77
C PRO A 151 -0.52 23.86 -7.29
N LEU A 152 0.35 24.59 -6.60
CA LEU A 152 0.93 25.84 -7.10
C LEU A 152 2.21 25.50 -7.87
N MET A 153 2.24 25.78 -9.17
CA MET A 153 3.30 25.35 -10.09
C MET A 153 4.01 26.53 -10.75
N ASP A 154 5.32 26.42 -10.92
CA ASP A 154 6.17 27.29 -11.73
C ASP A 154 6.98 26.44 -12.72
N GLY A 155 6.48 26.38 -13.97
CA GLY A 155 6.89 25.37 -14.93
C GLY A 155 6.68 23.96 -14.37
N ASN A 156 7.78 23.21 -14.20
CA ASN A 156 7.78 21.87 -13.61
C ASN A 156 7.99 21.86 -12.09
N THR A 157 8.16 23.00 -11.43
CA THR A 157 8.49 23.08 -10.00
C THR A 157 7.22 23.31 -9.18
N ILE A 158 6.97 22.47 -8.17
CA ILE A 158 5.92 22.78 -7.19
C ILE A 158 6.42 23.83 -6.19
N GLN A 159 5.63 24.88 -5.97
CA GLN A 159 5.89 25.97 -5.02
C GLN A 159 4.94 25.93 -3.80
N GLY A 160 3.96 25.03 -3.79
CA GLY A 160 2.98 24.90 -2.72
C GLY A 160 1.63 24.35 -3.20
N VAL A 161 0.55 24.69 -2.50
CA VAL A 161 -0.83 24.24 -2.80
C VAL A 161 -1.87 25.34 -2.59
N VAL A 162 -2.97 25.23 -3.33
CA VAL A 162 -4.24 25.92 -3.10
C VAL A 162 -5.15 24.98 -2.31
N VAL A 163 -5.76 25.46 -1.23
CA VAL A 163 -6.70 24.69 -0.40
C VAL A 163 -8.06 25.37 -0.27
N GLU A 164 -9.08 24.61 0.12
CA GLU A 164 -10.35 25.10 0.65
C GLU A 164 -10.61 24.49 2.04
N ASP A 165 -11.08 25.31 2.98
CA ASP A 165 -11.49 24.88 4.33
C ASP A 165 -13.00 24.59 4.29
N GLN A 166 -13.40 23.37 4.61
CA GLN A 166 -14.78 22.89 4.51
C GLN A 166 -15.79 23.68 5.35
N LYS A 167 -15.32 24.56 6.25
CA LYS A 167 -16.13 25.38 7.16
C LYS A 167 -16.04 26.88 6.86
N THR A 168 -15.15 27.34 5.98
CA THR A 168 -15.03 28.75 5.58
C THR A 168 -14.89 28.88 4.05
N PRO A 169 -15.90 29.42 3.34
CA PRO A 169 -15.89 29.49 1.88
C PRO A 169 -14.71 30.26 1.28
N GLY A 170 -14.13 29.72 0.20
CA GLY A 170 -13.10 30.36 -0.59
C GLY A 170 -11.72 29.73 -0.41
N THR A 171 -10.89 29.85 -1.44
CA THR A 171 -9.59 29.20 -1.50
C THR A 171 -8.47 30.02 -0.86
N LYS A 172 -7.39 29.33 -0.48
CA LYS A 172 -6.19 29.93 0.11
C LYS A 172 -4.91 29.28 -0.42
N GLU A 173 -3.93 30.11 -0.73
CA GLU A 173 -2.59 29.70 -1.16
C GLU A 173 -1.66 29.47 0.04
N TYR A 174 -0.94 28.35 0.05
CA TYR A 174 0.17 28.06 0.97
C TYR A 174 1.42 27.70 0.17
N TYR A 175 2.52 28.42 0.42
CA TYR A 175 3.81 28.19 -0.24
C TYR A 175 4.75 27.34 0.62
N GLY A 176 5.51 26.47 -0.01
CA GLY A 176 6.51 25.62 0.63
C GLY A 176 7.78 25.51 -0.21
N LEU A 177 8.95 25.38 0.42
CA LEU A 177 10.21 25.09 -0.30
C LEU A 177 10.17 23.70 -0.94
N ARG A 178 9.56 22.72 -0.27
CA ARG A 178 9.34 21.35 -0.74
C ARG A 178 7.93 20.88 -0.36
N VAL A 179 7.38 19.93 -1.10
CA VAL A 179 6.06 19.32 -0.85
C VAL A 179 6.22 17.80 -0.73
N ILE A 180 5.51 17.19 0.21
CA ILE A 180 5.31 15.74 0.30
C ILE A 180 3.82 15.47 0.07
N ASP A 181 3.51 14.74 -1.00
CA ASP A 181 2.20 14.15 -1.22
C ASP A 181 2.13 12.81 -0.47
N ALA A 182 1.30 12.79 0.56
CA ALA A 182 0.93 11.61 1.35
C ALA A 182 -0.59 11.39 1.28
N THR A 183 -1.27 11.90 0.24
CA THR A 183 -2.67 11.61 -0.01
C THR A 183 -2.85 10.16 -0.43
N VAL A 184 -4.00 9.59 -0.08
CA VAL A 184 -4.36 8.18 -0.32
C VAL A 184 -4.26 7.79 -1.79
N ASP A 185 -4.44 8.72 -2.73
CA ASP A 185 -4.46 8.46 -4.17
C ASP A 185 -3.35 9.22 -4.94
N ALA A 186 -2.42 9.90 -4.25
CA ALA A 186 -1.41 10.81 -4.82
C ALA A 186 -2.01 11.91 -5.72
N ASP A 187 -3.06 12.57 -5.23
CA ASP A 187 -3.83 13.58 -5.99
C ASP A 187 -3.03 14.85 -6.29
N VAL A 188 -2.08 15.26 -5.44
CA VAL A 188 -1.26 16.45 -5.68
C VAL A 188 -0.26 16.17 -6.80
N ALA A 189 0.37 14.99 -6.79
CA ALA A 189 1.23 14.52 -7.87
C ALA A 189 0.47 14.35 -9.20
N ALA A 190 -0.71 13.71 -9.16
CA ALA A 190 -1.55 13.54 -10.33
C ALA A 190 -1.99 14.88 -10.94
N ALA A 191 -2.43 15.84 -10.10
CA ALA A 191 -2.80 17.19 -10.52
C ALA A 191 -1.60 18.03 -11.01
N ALA A 192 -0.39 17.75 -10.53
CA ALA A 192 0.85 18.38 -10.99
C ALA A 192 1.39 17.78 -12.32
N GLY A 193 0.70 16.79 -12.91
CA GLY A 193 1.07 16.19 -14.20
C GLY A 193 2.15 15.10 -14.13
N VAL A 194 2.46 14.61 -12.93
CA VAL A 194 3.30 13.42 -12.73
C VAL A 194 2.63 12.22 -13.43
N PRO A 195 3.37 11.44 -14.24
CA PRO A 195 2.78 10.27 -14.90
C PRO A 195 2.57 9.12 -13.91
N TYR A 196 1.54 8.31 -14.15
CA TYR A 196 1.16 7.17 -13.30
C TYR A 196 0.53 6.04 -14.12
N THR A 197 0.31 4.89 -13.49
CA THR A 197 -0.52 3.78 -13.98
C THR A 197 -1.65 3.49 -12.99
N ILE A 198 -2.82 3.02 -13.45
CA ILE A 198 -3.96 2.68 -12.55
C ILE A 198 -4.14 1.17 -12.44
N GLY A 199 -4.10 0.65 -11.20
CA GLY A 199 -4.18 -0.79 -10.93
C GLY A 199 -3.21 -1.58 -11.81
N GLY A 200 -3.59 -2.81 -12.19
CA GLY A 200 -2.74 -3.72 -12.97
C GLY A 200 -2.36 -3.30 -14.40
N GLU A 201 -2.60 -2.05 -14.81
CA GLU A 201 -2.24 -1.50 -16.13
C GLU A 201 -0.77 -1.72 -16.52
N ASP A 202 0.15 -1.63 -15.55
CA ASP A 202 1.58 -1.78 -15.77
C ASP A 202 1.98 -3.17 -16.27
N TYR A 203 1.41 -4.24 -15.69
CA TYR A 203 1.53 -5.62 -16.18
C TYR A 203 0.43 -6.00 -17.19
N GLY A 204 -0.28 -4.99 -17.72
CA GLY A 204 -1.19 -5.09 -18.85
C GLY A 204 -2.64 -5.45 -18.52
N GLU A 205 -3.08 -5.42 -17.27
CA GLU A 205 -4.49 -5.62 -16.89
C GLU A 205 -5.18 -4.27 -16.60
N LYS A 206 -5.41 -3.49 -17.67
CA LYS A 206 -6.03 -2.16 -17.57
C LYS A 206 -7.45 -2.24 -17.00
N GLY A 207 -7.73 -1.40 -15.99
CA GLY A 207 -9.01 -1.39 -15.28
C GLY A 207 -9.20 -2.54 -14.29
N LEU A 208 -8.19 -3.39 -14.07
CA LEU A 208 -8.21 -4.40 -13.02
C LEU A 208 -7.92 -3.74 -11.67
N LEU A 209 -8.96 -3.64 -10.84
CA LEU A 209 -8.90 -3.11 -9.47
C LEU A 209 -9.13 -4.23 -8.46
N MET A 210 -8.40 -4.19 -7.35
CA MET A 210 -8.70 -5.03 -6.18
C MET A 210 -10.00 -4.56 -5.51
N GLY A 211 -10.82 -5.51 -5.04
CA GLY A 211 -12.01 -5.21 -4.26
C GLY A 211 -11.69 -4.38 -3.01
N VAL A 212 -12.56 -3.44 -2.68
CA VAL A 212 -12.44 -2.58 -1.48
C VAL A 212 -13.03 -3.31 -0.26
N THR A 213 -12.70 -2.86 0.95
CA THR A 213 -13.36 -3.38 2.18
C THR A 213 -14.12 -2.27 2.90
N LEU A 214 -15.33 -2.58 3.38
CA LEU A 214 -15.98 -1.78 4.43
C LEU A 214 -15.81 -2.49 5.77
N VAL A 215 -15.04 -1.90 6.69
CA VAL A 215 -14.90 -2.41 8.06
C VAL A 215 -16.18 -2.12 8.84
N PHE A 216 -16.55 -3.00 9.77
CA PHE A 216 -17.73 -2.83 10.62
C PHE A 216 -17.53 -3.28 12.06
N GLU A 217 -18.26 -2.63 12.97
CA GLU A 217 -18.19 -2.87 14.42
C GLU A 217 -19.37 -3.73 14.89
N VAL A 218 -19.08 -4.76 15.69
CA VAL A 218 -20.08 -5.56 16.39
C VAL A 218 -19.86 -5.56 17.91
N SER A 219 -20.96 -5.52 18.65
CA SER A 219 -21.00 -5.66 20.11
C SER A 219 -21.47 -7.07 20.51
N GLY A 220 -21.20 -7.50 21.74
CA GLY A 220 -21.75 -8.77 22.28
C GLY A 220 -21.00 -10.05 21.89
N VAL A 221 -19.76 -9.95 21.40
CA VAL A 221 -18.90 -11.11 21.08
C VAL A 221 -18.29 -11.70 22.36
N ASP A 222 -18.43 -13.01 22.58
CA ASP A 222 -17.69 -13.73 23.61
C ASP A 222 -16.25 -13.98 23.14
N TRP A 223 -15.37 -13.06 23.50
CA TRP A 223 -13.96 -13.10 23.11
C TRP A 223 -13.20 -14.31 23.68
N GLN A 224 -13.61 -14.85 24.84
CA GLN A 224 -12.97 -16.06 25.37
C GLN A 224 -13.38 -17.29 24.57
N ARG A 225 -14.63 -17.36 24.11
CA ARG A 225 -15.09 -18.40 23.17
C ARG A 225 -14.37 -18.32 21.82
N VAL A 226 -14.12 -17.11 21.30
CA VAL A 226 -13.31 -16.86 20.09
C VAL A 226 -11.88 -17.38 20.27
N ILE A 227 -11.20 -17.00 21.36
CA ILE A 227 -9.84 -17.49 21.68
C ILE A 227 -9.82 -19.01 21.83
N GLN A 228 -10.82 -19.60 22.49
CA GLN A 228 -10.92 -21.04 22.65
C GLN A 228 -11.06 -21.74 21.30
N TYR A 229 -11.89 -21.21 20.40
CA TYR A 229 -12.14 -21.83 19.10
C TYR A 229 -10.87 -21.84 18.23
N LEU A 230 -10.33 -20.65 17.94
CA LEU A 230 -9.20 -20.41 17.01
C LEU A 230 -7.83 -20.84 17.54
N LYS A 231 -7.77 -21.50 18.71
CA LYS A 231 -6.52 -22.07 19.24
C LYS A 231 -6.63 -23.55 19.63
N ARG A 232 -7.81 -24.16 19.55
CA ARG A 232 -8.05 -25.51 20.11
C ARG A 232 -9.09 -26.37 19.36
N GLU A 233 -9.91 -25.80 18.49
CA GLU A 233 -11.12 -26.49 17.98
C GLU A 233 -11.30 -26.39 16.46
N ASP A 234 -10.88 -25.28 15.83
CA ASP A 234 -10.91 -25.13 14.37
C ASP A 234 -9.89 -26.03 13.63
N ASN A 235 -8.86 -26.48 14.36
CA ASN A 235 -7.76 -27.33 13.93
C ASN A 235 -7.07 -26.81 12.66
N ASP A 236 -6.87 -25.49 12.61
CA ASP A 236 -6.23 -24.81 11.48
C ASP A 236 -4.87 -24.22 11.89
N PRO A 237 -3.75 -24.56 11.24
CA PRO A 237 -2.45 -23.99 11.58
C PRO A 237 -2.26 -22.55 11.09
N GLN A 238 -3.20 -21.99 10.31
CA GLN A 238 -3.12 -20.62 9.77
C GLN A 238 -3.91 -19.60 10.58
N THR A 239 -4.70 -20.01 11.58
CA THR A 239 -5.54 -19.13 12.40
C THR A 239 -4.88 -18.74 13.72
N GLY A 240 -5.51 -17.82 14.46
CA GLY A 240 -5.05 -17.47 15.80
C GLY A 240 -5.87 -16.38 16.47
N ALA A 241 -5.62 -16.20 17.78
CA ALA A 241 -6.26 -15.18 18.60
C ALA A 241 -5.44 -14.86 19.86
N ASP A 242 -5.49 -13.63 20.34
CA ASP A 242 -4.99 -13.20 21.66
C ASP A 242 -6.05 -12.36 22.40
N GLN A 243 -5.67 -11.47 23.32
CA GLN A 243 -6.63 -10.66 24.09
C GLN A 243 -7.19 -9.45 23.32
N VAL A 244 -6.60 -9.14 22.15
CA VAL A 244 -6.94 -7.98 21.30
C VAL A 244 -7.21 -8.42 19.86
N ALA A 245 -6.35 -9.23 19.24
CA ALA A 245 -6.45 -9.62 17.83
C ALA A 245 -6.97 -11.05 17.65
N ALA A 246 -7.61 -11.33 16.51
CA ALA A 246 -7.86 -12.68 16.02
C ALA A 246 -7.96 -12.73 14.49
N TRP A 247 -7.65 -13.87 13.89
CA TRP A 247 -7.79 -14.14 12.47
C TRP A 247 -8.18 -15.60 12.24
N GLY A 248 -9.13 -15.84 11.33
CA GLY A 248 -9.60 -17.19 11.04
C GLY A 248 -11.02 -17.25 10.52
N TYR A 249 -11.81 -18.22 11.00
CA TYR A 249 -13.17 -18.55 10.51
C TYR A 249 -13.27 -18.69 8.97
N GLY A 250 -12.17 -19.09 8.31
CA GLY A 250 -12.12 -19.13 6.84
C GLY A 250 -13.01 -20.22 6.24
N LYS A 251 -13.24 -21.31 6.97
CA LYS A 251 -14.11 -22.43 6.58
C LYS A 251 -15.57 -21.97 6.61
N GLU A 252 -15.95 -21.29 7.68
CA GLU A 252 -17.29 -20.77 7.92
C GLU A 252 -17.60 -19.54 7.07
N ALA A 253 -16.62 -18.72 6.73
CA ALA A 253 -16.83 -17.58 5.82
C ALA A 253 -17.20 -18.04 4.39
N MET A 254 -16.73 -19.21 3.94
CA MET A 254 -17.11 -19.78 2.62
C MET A 254 -18.56 -20.28 2.56
N ASP A 255 -19.19 -20.57 3.69
CA ASP A 255 -20.63 -20.91 3.76
C ASP A 255 -21.53 -19.68 3.49
N TYR A 256 -20.99 -18.45 3.52
CA TYR A 256 -21.78 -17.24 3.32
C TYR A 256 -22.14 -17.03 1.85
N GLN A 257 -23.42 -16.77 1.57
CA GLN A 257 -23.92 -16.45 0.23
C GLN A 257 -24.38 -14.97 0.22
N PRO A 258 -23.63 -14.06 -0.42
CA PRO A 258 -23.95 -12.65 -0.39
C PRO A 258 -25.22 -12.32 -1.18
N GLN A 259 -25.93 -11.26 -0.77
CA GLN A 259 -27.14 -10.79 -1.45
C GLN A 259 -26.79 -9.89 -2.65
N ASP A 260 -25.73 -9.10 -2.54
CA ASP A 260 -25.07 -8.42 -3.66
C ASP A 260 -24.08 -9.39 -4.37
N PRO A 261 -24.29 -9.73 -5.66
CA PRO A 261 -23.42 -10.66 -6.38
C PRO A 261 -22.02 -10.09 -6.66
N LEU A 262 -21.80 -8.78 -6.48
CA LEU A 262 -20.51 -8.11 -6.58
C LEU A 262 -19.91 -7.87 -5.18
N MET A 263 -20.07 -8.85 -4.27
CA MET A 263 -19.41 -8.91 -2.97
C MET A 263 -18.86 -10.32 -2.67
N ARG A 264 -17.96 -10.41 -1.69
CA ARG A 264 -17.59 -11.69 -1.06
C ARG A 264 -17.22 -11.49 0.41
N PHE A 265 -17.68 -12.39 1.27
CA PHE A 265 -17.17 -12.49 2.64
C PHE A 265 -15.98 -13.43 2.69
N ARG A 266 -14.90 -13.06 3.39
CA ARG A 266 -13.70 -13.88 3.60
C ARG A 266 -13.47 -14.14 5.08
N GLY A 267 -12.57 -15.06 5.42
CA GLY A 267 -12.10 -15.24 6.79
C GLY A 267 -11.67 -13.89 7.41
N PRO A 268 -12.31 -13.42 8.49
CA PRO A 268 -12.10 -12.09 9.04
C PRO A 268 -10.74 -11.93 9.71
N ASN A 269 -10.18 -10.73 9.53
CA ASN A 269 -9.30 -10.15 10.54
C ASN A 269 -10.18 -9.41 11.56
N LEU A 270 -10.00 -9.71 12.84
CA LEU A 270 -10.78 -9.22 13.97
C LEU A 270 -9.85 -8.48 14.94
N ALA A 271 -10.25 -7.30 15.42
CA ALA A 271 -9.54 -6.66 16.53
C ALA A 271 -10.48 -5.91 17.49
N ARG A 272 -10.26 -6.15 18.79
CA ARG A 272 -11.19 -5.84 19.88
C ARG A 272 -10.89 -4.48 20.50
N GLN A 273 -11.92 -3.64 20.56
CA GLN A 273 -11.91 -2.32 21.17
C GLN A 273 -11.99 -2.40 22.71
N LYS A 274 -11.57 -1.36 23.42
CA LYS A 274 -11.56 -1.33 24.89
C LYS A 274 -12.96 -1.28 25.51
N ASN A 275 -13.96 -0.83 24.75
CA ASN A 275 -15.37 -0.95 25.11
C ASN A 275 -15.88 -2.42 25.10
N GLY A 276 -15.11 -3.36 24.53
CA GLY A 276 -15.43 -4.78 24.42
C GLY A 276 -15.98 -5.22 23.06
N ASN A 277 -16.30 -4.29 22.16
CA ASN A 277 -16.75 -4.54 20.80
C ASN A 277 -15.58 -5.01 19.91
N VAL A 278 -15.90 -5.51 18.71
CA VAL A 278 -14.92 -6.05 17.75
C VAL A 278 -15.12 -5.38 16.39
N LEU A 279 -14.03 -4.87 15.82
CA LEU A 279 -13.98 -4.42 14.42
C LEU A 279 -13.64 -5.60 13.51
N ILE A 280 -14.28 -5.65 12.34
CA ILE A 280 -14.25 -6.78 11.41
C ILE A 280 -13.83 -6.32 10.00
N ASN A 281 -12.66 -6.77 9.56
CA ASN A 281 -12.16 -6.60 8.19
C ASN A 281 -12.34 -7.91 7.42
N ALA A 282 -13.43 -8.00 6.64
CA ALA A 282 -13.86 -9.26 6.00
C ALA A 282 -14.80 -9.13 4.79
N LEU A 283 -15.51 -8.01 4.62
CA LEU A 283 -16.42 -7.81 3.49
C LEU A 283 -15.69 -7.18 2.31
N LEU A 284 -15.48 -7.95 1.23
CA LEU A 284 -14.97 -7.45 -0.05
C LEU A 284 -16.12 -6.96 -0.92
N ILE A 285 -15.95 -5.79 -1.53
CA ILE A 285 -16.92 -5.15 -2.44
C ILE A 285 -16.22 -4.89 -3.77
N PHE A 286 -16.79 -5.41 -4.86
CA PHE A 286 -16.23 -5.31 -6.21
C PHE A 286 -16.94 -4.24 -7.04
N GLY A 287 -16.27 -3.79 -8.11
CA GLY A 287 -16.78 -2.75 -9.02
C GLY A 287 -16.83 -1.34 -8.42
N VAL A 288 -16.00 -1.05 -7.42
CA VAL A 288 -15.84 0.30 -6.84
C VAL A 288 -14.57 0.93 -7.39
N ASP A 289 -14.70 2.11 -8.02
CA ASP A 289 -13.55 2.94 -8.38
C ASP A 289 -13.09 3.72 -7.14
N GLY A 290 -11.83 3.53 -6.75
CA GLY A 290 -11.23 4.25 -5.63
C GLY A 290 -11.02 5.74 -5.90
N LEU A 291 -11.02 6.18 -7.17
CA LEU A 291 -10.79 7.56 -7.57
C LEU A 291 -12.08 8.37 -7.76
N ASP A 292 -13.25 7.72 -7.80
CA ASP A 292 -14.55 8.39 -7.87
C ASP A 292 -15.24 8.46 -6.49
N PRO A 293 -15.46 9.66 -5.92
CA PRO A 293 -16.24 9.82 -4.69
C PRO A 293 -17.66 9.25 -4.77
N ALA A 294 -18.31 9.25 -5.95
CA ALA A 294 -19.65 8.70 -6.10
C ALA A 294 -19.63 7.16 -6.04
N SER A 295 -18.73 6.50 -6.76
CA SER A 295 -18.50 5.06 -6.67
C SER A 295 -18.10 4.62 -5.25
N LYS A 296 -17.23 5.38 -4.56
CA LYS A 296 -16.91 5.15 -3.14
C LYS A 296 -18.16 5.23 -2.26
N ALA A 297 -19.00 6.25 -2.43
CA ALA A 297 -20.26 6.39 -1.67
C ALA A 297 -21.27 5.27 -1.98
N GLU A 298 -21.38 4.83 -3.24
CA GLU A 298 -22.20 3.68 -3.62
C GLU A 298 -21.67 2.38 -2.96
N GLY A 299 -20.36 2.15 -2.97
CA GLY A 299 -19.72 1.02 -2.30
C GLY A 299 -20.07 0.93 -0.81
N ILE A 300 -20.04 2.07 -0.09
CA ILE A 300 -20.48 2.14 1.31
C ILE A 300 -21.97 1.80 1.43
N ALA A 301 -22.82 2.44 0.62
CA ALA A 301 -24.27 2.24 0.65
C ALA A 301 -24.73 0.84 0.22
N ARG A 302 -23.91 0.12 -0.57
CA ARG A 302 -24.07 -1.31 -0.87
C ARG A 302 -23.65 -2.14 0.36
N GLY A 303 -22.43 -1.95 0.89
CA GLY A 303 -21.92 -2.71 2.03
C GLY A 303 -22.81 -2.62 3.28
N GLN A 304 -23.37 -1.43 3.56
CA GLN A 304 -24.29 -1.20 4.69
C GLN A 304 -25.61 -2.01 4.59
N LYS A 305 -26.02 -2.46 3.39
CA LYS A 305 -27.18 -3.37 3.22
C LYS A 305 -26.81 -4.82 3.46
N GLU A 306 -25.58 -5.22 3.11
CA GLU A 306 -25.09 -6.60 3.22
C GLU A 306 -24.71 -6.96 4.67
N ILE A 307 -24.08 -6.04 5.41
CA ILE A 307 -23.54 -6.29 6.76
C ILE A 307 -24.57 -6.84 7.77
N PRO A 308 -25.85 -6.39 7.82
CA PRO A 308 -26.86 -7.01 8.69
C PRO A 308 -27.06 -8.51 8.44
N HIS A 309 -27.00 -8.97 7.19
CA HIS A 309 -27.10 -10.38 6.82
C HIS A 309 -25.84 -11.17 7.21
N ILE A 310 -24.66 -10.56 7.04
CA ILE A 310 -23.38 -11.11 7.55
C ILE A 310 -23.42 -11.29 9.07
N VAL A 311 -23.93 -10.30 9.82
CA VAL A 311 -24.02 -10.39 11.30
C VAL A 311 -25.06 -11.42 11.75
N GLU A 312 -26.13 -11.65 10.99
CA GLU A 312 -27.05 -12.78 11.22
C GLU A 312 -26.35 -14.13 11.01
N PHE A 313 -25.68 -14.29 9.87
CA PHE A 313 -24.91 -15.49 9.57
C PHE A 313 -23.81 -15.77 10.61
N MET A 314 -23.07 -14.75 11.05
CA MET A 314 -22.06 -14.90 12.11
C MET A 314 -22.68 -15.35 13.45
N ARG A 315 -23.89 -14.89 13.81
CA ARG A 315 -24.60 -15.38 15.01
C ARG A 315 -24.90 -16.88 14.94
N GLU A 316 -25.24 -17.39 13.76
CA GLU A 316 -25.55 -18.82 13.55
C GLU A 316 -24.30 -19.70 13.45
N LYS A 317 -23.25 -19.20 12.79
CA LYS A 317 -22.14 -20.02 12.31
C LYS A 317 -20.83 -19.86 13.09
N PHE A 318 -20.55 -18.71 13.70
CA PHE A 318 -19.23 -18.40 14.23
C PHE A 318 -19.19 -18.57 15.76
N PRO A 319 -18.43 -19.55 16.30
CA PRO A 319 -18.19 -19.69 17.74
C PRO A 319 -17.83 -18.37 18.45
N GLY A 320 -18.66 -17.98 19.42
CA GLY A 320 -18.50 -16.73 20.19
C GLY A 320 -19.32 -15.55 19.68
N PHE A 321 -19.90 -15.62 18.48
CA PHE A 321 -20.71 -14.55 17.89
C PHE A 321 -22.22 -14.70 18.11
N ALA A 322 -22.69 -15.71 18.85
CA ALA A 322 -24.13 -15.98 19.04
C ALA A 322 -24.96 -14.79 19.59
N ASN A 323 -24.34 -13.88 20.36
CA ASN A 323 -24.98 -12.66 20.88
C ASN A 323 -24.59 -11.39 20.11
N ALA A 324 -23.89 -11.52 18.98
CA ALA A 324 -23.33 -10.39 18.23
C ALA A 324 -24.42 -9.47 17.67
N ARG A 325 -24.20 -8.16 17.77
CA ARG A 325 -25.09 -7.12 17.24
C ARG A 325 -24.27 -6.08 16.48
N PHE A 326 -24.71 -5.76 15.27
CA PHE A 326 -24.18 -4.66 14.48
C PHE A 326 -24.27 -3.34 15.26
N VAL A 327 -23.20 -2.55 15.22
CA VAL A 327 -23.12 -1.22 15.85
C VAL A 327 -23.10 -0.13 14.78
N ARG A 328 -22.15 -0.21 13.84
CA ARG A 328 -21.92 0.76 12.76
C ARG A 328 -20.90 0.22 11.75
N THR A 329 -20.66 0.97 10.68
CA THR A 329 -19.50 0.79 9.79
C THR A 329 -18.39 1.79 10.14
N ALA A 330 -17.22 1.57 9.54
CA ALA A 330 -16.23 2.61 9.32
C ALA A 330 -16.82 3.78 8.52
N GLU A 331 -16.16 4.94 8.58
CA GLU A 331 -16.54 6.15 7.86
C GLU A 331 -16.07 6.11 6.39
N GLN A 332 -14.98 5.37 6.13
CA GLN A 332 -14.33 5.26 4.83
C GLN A 332 -14.18 3.79 4.39
N LEU A 333 -13.97 3.59 3.08
CA LEU A 333 -13.60 2.30 2.51
C LEU A 333 -12.08 2.09 2.63
N TYR A 334 -11.66 0.89 3.05
CA TYR A 334 -10.32 0.40 2.78
C TYR A 334 -10.22 0.05 1.29
N VAL A 335 -9.94 1.06 0.48
CA VAL A 335 -9.44 0.92 -0.88
C VAL A 335 -8.02 0.35 -0.81
N ARG A 336 -7.69 -0.65 -1.62
CA ARG A 336 -6.35 -1.29 -1.57
C ARG A 336 -5.34 -0.67 -2.53
N GLU A 337 -5.80 -0.25 -3.71
CA GLU A 337 -4.95 0.15 -4.84
C GLU A 337 -5.69 1.18 -5.70
N THR A 338 -4.97 2.17 -6.24
CA THR A 338 -5.48 3.14 -7.22
C THR A 338 -4.39 3.57 -8.20
N ARG A 339 -3.67 4.67 -7.94
CA ARG A 339 -2.59 5.21 -8.77
C ARG A 339 -1.23 4.76 -8.25
N HIS A 340 -0.40 4.31 -9.18
CA HIS A 340 1.03 4.05 -8.99
C HIS A 340 1.84 5.12 -9.71
N ILE A 341 2.41 6.05 -8.95
CA ILE A 341 3.21 7.16 -9.48
C ILE A 341 4.46 6.60 -10.19
N GLN A 342 4.83 7.19 -11.33
CA GLN A 342 6.12 6.89 -11.96
C GLN A 342 7.18 7.85 -11.42
N GLY A 343 8.15 7.30 -10.69
CA GLY A 343 9.31 8.01 -10.15
C GLY A 343 10.63 7.67 -10.84
N GLU A 344 11.72 8.20 -10.30
CA GLU A 344 13.11 7.95 -10.74
C GLU A 344 13.53 6.46 -10.63
N TYR A 345 12.75 5.66 -9.90
CA TYR A 345 12.79 4.20 -9.93
C TYR A 345 11.39 3.64 -9.65
N ARG A 346 10.95 2.62 -10.41
CA ARG A 346 9.78 1.79 -10.07
C ARG A 346 10.29 0.51 -9.42
N LEU A 347 9.85 0.22 -8.19
CA LEU A 347 10.12 -1.06 -7.54
C LEU A 347 9.40 -2.17 -8.31
N THR A 348 10.12 -3.22 -8.72
CA THR A 348 9.60 -4.35 -9.51
C THR A 348 9.28 -5.57 -8.63
N ILE A 349 8.45 -6.51 -9.13
CA ILE A 349 8.18 -7.76 -8.39
C ILE A 349 9.46 -8.61 -8.24
N THR A 350 10.41 -8.46 -9.16
CA THR A 350 11.74 -9.05 -9.05
C THR A 350 12.58 -8.39 -7.95
N ASP A 351 12.52 -7.08 -7.70
CA ASP A 351 13.29 -6.47 -6.61
C ASP A 351 12.84 -7.02 -5.25
N VAL A 352 11.52 -7.16 -5.06
CA VAL A 352 10.93 -7.78 -3.87
C VAL A 352 11.34 -9.24 -3.73
N LEU A 353 11.09 -10.07 -4.75
CA LEU A 353 11.24 -11.53 -4.64
C LEU A 353 12.66 -12.07 -4.94
N GLU A 354 13.60 -11.22 -5.36
CA GLU A 354 15.05 -11.47 -5.25
C GLU A 354 15.67 -10.88 -3.97
N ASN A 355 14.87 -10.33 -3.05
CA ASN A 355 15.32 -9.75 -1.77
C ASN A 355 16.34 -8.60 -1.93
N ARG A 356 16.22 -7.78 -2.98
CA ARG A 356 17.31 -6.89 -3.42
C ARG A 356 17.60 -5.75 -2.44
N ASP A 357 18.89 -5.48 -2.28
CA ASP A 357 19.40 -4.28 -1.60
C ASP A 357 19.58 -3.14 -2.63
N HIS A 358 19.51 -1.91 -2.15
CA HIS A 358 19.73 -0.71 -2.96
C HIS A 358 20.68 0.25 -2.23
N TRP A 359 21.63 0.85 -2.98
CA TRP A 359 22.57 1.83 -2.43
C TRP A 359 21.83 3.02 -1.78
N ASP A 360 20.69 3.41 -2.35
CA ASP A 360 19.79 4.46 -1.87
C ASP A 360 18.64 3.95 -0.98
N LYS A 361 18.80 2.79 -0.31
CA LYS A 361 17.82 2.26 0.65
C LYS A 361 17.43 3.30 1.71
N ILE A 362 16.13 3.39 1.97
CA ILE A 362 15.51 4.24 3.00
C ILE A 362 14.62 3.47 3.98
N GLY A 363 14.28 2.22 3.66
CA GLY A 363 13.51 1.31 4.50
C GLY A 363 13.57 -0.12 3.96
N PHE A 364 12.87 -1.04 4.63
CA PHE A 364 12.72 -2.43 4.20
C PHE A 364 11.27 -2.90 4.33
N GLY A 365 10.87 -3.79 3.42
CA GLY A 365 9.68 -4.62 3.56
C GLY A 365 10.03 -6.11 3.66
N SER A 366 9.10 -6.90 4.18
CA SER A 366 9.14 -8.37 4.17
C SER A 366 7.74 -9.03 4.15
N TYR A 367 6.67 -8.24 3.99
CA TYR A 367 5.31 -8.78 3.89
C TYR A 367 5.15 -9.64 2.62
N PRO A 368 4.40 -10.76 2.65
CA PRO A 368 4.04 -11.53 1.45
C PRO A 368 3.38 -10.66 0.39
N VAL A 369 3.56 -10.99 -0.89
CA VAL A 369 3.01 -10.19 -1.99
C VAL A 369 1.54 -10.56 -2.19
N ASP A 370 0.68 -9.93 -1.40
CA ASP A 370 -0.78 -10.14 -1.33
C ASP A 370 -1.52 -9.32 -2.39
N VAL A 371 -1.85 -9.98 -3.52
CA VAL A 371 -2.69 -9.44 -4.59
C VAL A 371 -4.13 -9.88 -4.31
N GLN A 372 -4.92 -8.94 -3.80
CA GLN A 372 -6.25 -9.22 -3.27
C GLN A 372 -7.29 -9.42 -4.37
N PRO A 373 -8.44 -10.07 -4.05
CA PRO A 373 -9.46 -10.44 -5.02
C PRO A 373 -9.94 -9.29 -5.89
N THR A 374 -10.09 -9.53 -7.19
CA THR A 374 -10.56 -8.54 -8.18
C THR A 374 -12.01 -8.77 -8.63
N SER A 375 -12.56 -9.96 -8.37
CA SER A 375 -13.95 -10.34 -8.62
C SER A 375 -14.41 -11.41 -7.62
N PRO A 376 -15.72 -11.74 -7.54
CA PRO A 376 -16.22 -12.82 -6.68
C PRO A 376 -15.55 -14.18 -6.97
N GLU A 377 -15.25 -14.45 -8.25
CA GLU A 377 -14.66 -15.70 -8.75
C GLU A 377 -13.12 -15.72 -8.60
N ASN A 378 -12.47 -14.57 -8.52
CA ASN A 378 -11.02 -14.46 -8.33
C ASN A 378 -10.66 -14.67 -6.85
N ALA A 379 -9.89 -15.71 -6.53
CA ALA A 379 -9.60 -16.07 -5.14
C ALA A 379 -8.77 -15.02 -4.36
N GLY A 380 -7.96 -14.21 -5.05
CA GLY A 380 -6.84 -13.46 -4.47
C GLY A 380 -5.63 -14.38 -4.27
N ASN A 381 -4.44 -13.91 -4.67
CA ASN A 381 -3.26 -14.74 -4.85
C ASN A 381 -2.04 -14.14 -4.15
N VAL A 382 -1.17 -14.98 -3.60
CA VAL A 382 0.14 -14.57 -3.07
C VAL A 382 1.21 -14.83 -4.14
N ILE A 383 1.73 -13.76 -4.76
CA ILE A 383 2.68 -13.89 -5.88
C ILE A 383 4.00 -14.53 -5.41
N GLY A 384 4.41 -14.24 -4.19
CA GLY A 384 5.54 -14.85 -3.50
C GLY A 384 5.69 -14.27 -2.09
N LYS A 385 6.68 -14.77 -1.35
CA LYS A 385 7.04 -14.26 -0.03
C LYS A 385 8.53 -13.86 0.00
N PRO A 386 8.88 -12.58 0.20
CA PRO A 386 10.26 -12.17 0.45
C PRO A 386 10.71 -12.53 1.88
N ASP A 387 12.03 -12.57 2.08
CA ASP A 387 12.65 -12.56 3.41
C ASP A 387 12.83 -11.11 3.91
N LEU A 388 13.39 -10.25 3.05
CA LEU A 388 13.64 -8.82 3.27
C LEU A 388 14.08 -8.17 1.95
N TYR A 389 13.46 -7.05 1.57
CA TYR A 389 13.86 -6.25 0.40
C TYR A 389 13.95 -4.76 0.75
N ALA A 390 14.83 -4.02 0.09
CA ALA A 390 15.00 -2.58 0.31
C ALA A 390 13.99 -1.73 -0.47
N ILE A 391 13.54 -0.63 0.14
CA ILE A 391 12.87 0.47 -0.56
C ILE A 391 13.94 1.52 -0.92
N PRO A 392 14.20 1.82 -2.21
CA PRO A 392 15.13 2.88 -2.61
C PRO A 392 14.49 4.27 -2.55
N PHE A 393 15.28 5.30 -2.22
CA PHE A 393 14.83 6.70 -2.18
C PHE A 393 14.22 7.16 -3.51
N ARG A 394 14.74 6.66 -4.63
CA ARG A 394 14.20 6.93 -5.97
C ARG A 394 12.73 6.54 -6.17
N CYS A 395 12.16 5.65 -5.34
CA CYS A 395 10.72 5.38 -5.36
C CYS A 395 9.86 6.55 -4.86
N LEU A 396 10.43 7.50 -4.11
CA LEU A 396 9.71 8.67 -3.58
C LEU A 396 9.80 9.90 -4.47
N VAL A 397 10.71 9.91 -5.46
CA VAL A 397 10.98 11.07 -6.31
C VAL A 397 10.21 10.92 -7.63
N PRO A 398 9.11 11.69 -7.85
CA PRO A 398 8.29 11.57 -9.04
C PRO A 398 9.00 12.05 -10.31
N LEU A 399 8.61 11.52 -11.47
CA LEU A 399 9.05 12.03 -12.77
C LEU A 399 8.40 13.39 -13.10
N LYS A 400 9.07 14.15 -13.96
CA LYS A 400 8.73 15.51 -14.46
C LYS A 400 8.75 16.62 -13.40
N VAL A 401 8.10 16.44 -12.25
CA VAL A 401 7.94 17.49 -11.24
C VAL A 401 9.17 17.58 -10.34
N GLU A 402 9.56 18.82 -10.00
CA GLU A 402 10.63 19.14 -9.03
C GLU A 402 10.05 19.60 -7.68
N ASN A 403 10.84 19.47 -6.61
CA ASN A 403 10.48 19.81 -5.22
C ASN A 403 9.30 19.03 -4.60
N LEU A 404 8.82 17.98 -5.27
CA LEU A 404 7.79 17.06 -4.78
C LEU A 404 8.42 15.71 -4.36
N LEU A 405 7.89 15.11 -3.29
CA LEU A 405 8.01 13.68 -3.00
C LEU A 405 6.62 13.04 -2.91
N VAL A 406 6.52 11.75 -3.19
CA VAL A 406 5.31 10.93 -2.95
C VAL A 406 5.66 9.81 -1.99
N VAL A 407 4.81 9.55 -0.99
CA VAL A 407 5.02 8.52 0.04
C VAL A 407 3.83 7.58 0.18
N GLY A 408 3.94 6.57 1.03
CA GLY A 408 2.84 5.67 1.31
C GLY A 408 2.58 4.68 0.18
N ARG A 409 1.34 4.24 0.03
CA ARG A 409 0.95 3.22 -0.97
C ARG A 409 1.12 3.65 -2.43
N SER A 410 0.93 4.93 -2.75
CA SER A 410 0.98 5.47 -4.12
C SER A 410 2.36 5.98 -4.55
N ALA A 411 3.41 5.72 -3.76
CA ALA A 411 4.79 5.87 -4.19
C ALA A 411 5.14 4.95 -5.38
N SER A 412 6.34 5.11 -5.95
CA SER A 412 6.69 4.50 -7.23
C SER A 412 7.02 3.00 -7.13
N TYR A 413 5.96 2.20 -7.12
CA TYR A 413 5.96 0.74 -7.13
C TYR A 413 5.20 0.24 -8.37
N ASP A 414 5.59 -0.92 -8.90
CA ASP A 414 4.72 -1.69 -9.78
C ASP A 414 3.56 -2.32 -8.97
N SER A 415 2.44 -2.65 -9.61
CA SER A 415 1.21 -3.11 -8.94
C SER A 415 1.37 -4.44 -8.22
N LEU A 416 2.25 -5.30 -8.74
CA LEU A 416 2.59 -6.58 -8.12
C LEU A 416 3.39 -6.39 -6.81
N PRO A 417 4.58 -5.73 -6.79
CA PRO A 417 5.31 -5.48 -5.54
C PRO A 417 4.59 -4.51 -4.60
N HIS A 418 3.72 -3.61 -5.10
CA HIS A 418 2.79 -2.83 -4.30
C HIS A 418 1.97 -3.74 -3.35
N GLY A 419 1.61 -4.95 -3.77
CA GLY A 419 0.99 -5.98 -2.93
C GLY A 419 1.72 -6.29 -1.60
N SER A 420 3.03 -6.01 -1.52
CA SER A 420 3.82 -6.01 -0.29
C SER A 420 4.13 -4.59 0.22
N ALA A 421 4.59 -3.68 -0.66
CA ALA A 421 5.11 -2.37 -0.27
C ALA A 421 4.05 -1.40 0.28
N ARG A 422 2.77 -1.62 -0.01
CA ARG A 422 1.62 -0.78 0.41
C ARG A 422 1.27 -0.84 1.88
N VAL A 423 1.80 -1.81 2.64
CA VAL A 423 1.37 -2.02 4.03
C VAL A 423 1.84 -0.86 4.90
N ILE A 424 0.93 -0.33 5.73
CA ILE A 424 1.11 0.92 6.48
C ILE A 424 2.45 1.01 7.25
N PRO A 425 2.99 -0.06 7.86
CA PRO A 425 4.31 0.01 8.51
C PRO A 425 5.46 0.40 7.56
N VAL A 426 5.41 -0.02 6.28
CA VAL A 426 6.37 0.39 5.24
C VAL A 426 6.08 1.82 4.78
N GLY A 427 4.80 2.16 4.60
CA GLY A 427 4.35 3.54 4.33
C GLY A 427 4.93 4.55 5.34
N MET A 428 4.77 4.29 6.64
CA MET A 428 5.32 5.14 7.71
C MET A 428 6.85 5.30 7.67
N VAL A 429 7.60 4.27 7.24
CA VAL A 429 9.05 4.38 7.04
C VAL A 429 9.38 5.27 5.84
N THR A 430 8.64 5.17 4.73
CA THR A 430 8.83 6.07 3.58
C THR A 430 8.47 7.52 3.92
N GLY A 431 7.43 7.73 4.74
CA GLY A 431 7.09 9.03 5.31
C GLY A 431 8.25 9.60 6.15
N GLU A 432 8.77 8.84 7.11
CA GLU A 432 9.91 9.28 7.92
C GLU A 432 11.14 9.63 7.04
N ALA A 433 11.42 8.82 6.03
CA ALA A 433 12.50 9.04 5.08
C ALA A 433 12.32 10.32 4.25
N ALA A 434 11.11 10.60 3.75
CA ALA A 434 10.81 11.84 3.03
C ALA A 434 11.05 13.09 3.92
N GLY A 435 10.62 13.05 5.19
CA GLY A 435 10.88 14.14 6.14
C GLY A 435 12.38 14.35 6.45
N VAL A 436 13.20 13.29 6.39
CA VAL A 436 14.67 13.41 6.47
C VAL A 436 15.26 13.95 5.16
N ALA A 437 14.77 13.49 4.00
CA ALA A 437 15.23 13.96 2.70
C ALA A 437 14.95 15.45 2.47
N CYS A 438 13.78 15.94 2.87
CA CYS A 438 13.47 17.37 2.93
C CYS A 438 14.49 18.15 3.78
N ALA A 439 14.98 17.57 4.88
CA ALA A 439 15.92 18.26 5.76
C ALA A 439 17.33 18.42 5.17
N TYR A 440 17.75 17.49 4.29
CA TYR A 440 18.94 17.68 3.46
C TYR A 440 18.65 18.69 2.33
N SER A 441 17.57 18.45 1.58
CA SER A 441 17.18 19.20 0.39
C SER A 441 16.95 20.70 0.65
N VAL A 442 16.42 21.08 1.81
CA VAL A 442 16.24 22.48 2.23
C VAL A 442 17.54 23.08 2.79
N ARG A 443 18.40 22.29 3.44
CA ARG A 443 19.62 22.80 4.09
C ARG A 443 20.77 23.07 3.10
N GLU A 444 20.91 22.21 2.11
CA GLU A 444 21.94 22.35 1.04
C GLU A 444 21.38 23.01 -0.24
N ASP A 445 20.08 23.31 -0.28
CA ASP A 445 19.29 23.75 -1.44
C ASP A 445 19.45 22.88 -2.70
N VAL A 446 19.34 21.56 -2.53
CA VAL A 446 19.50 20.54 -3.58
C VAL A 446 18.13 19.92 -3.93
N PRO A 447 17.65 19.95 -5.19
CA PRO A 447 16.43 19.27 -5.60
C PRO A 447 16.49 17.75 -5.42
N PHE A 448 15.34 17.11 -5.20
CA PHE A 448 15.29 15.66 -4.94
C PHE A 448 15.86 14.82 -6.10
N ARG A 449 15.69 15.25 -7.37
CA ARG A 449 16.26 14.59 -8.56
C ARG A 449 17.79 14.70 -8.68
N GLU A 450 18.44 15.57 -7.91
CA GLU A 450 19.91 15.56 -7.78
C GLU A 450 20.37 14.70 -6.58
N MET A 451 19.55 14.58 -5.54
CA MET A 451 19.83 13.63 -4.44
C MET A 451 19.83 12.17 -4.92
N THR A 452 18.99 11.80 -5.90
CA THR A 452 18.97 10.45 -6.51
C THR A 452 20.25 10.09 -7.28
N LYS A 453 21.16 11.05 -7.48
CA LYS A 453 22.45 10.90 -8.17
C LYS A 453 23.66 11.06 -7.24
N SER A 454 23.42 11.31 -5.95
CA SER A 454 24.46 11.69 -4.98
C SER A 454 24.56 10.69 -3.82
N GLU A 455 25.62 9.89 -3.84
CA GLU A 455 25.99 9.00 -2.72
C GLU A 455 26.19 9.78 -1.40
N GLU A 456 26.66 11.03 -1.45
CA GLU A 456 26.82 11.86 -0.26
C GLU A 456 25.46 12.27 0.34
N ALA A 457 24.51 12.70 -0.49
CA ALA A 457 23.16 13.06 -0.04
C ALA A 457 22.44 11.85 0.58
N ILE A 458 22.51 10.70 -0.10
CA ILE A 458 21.94 9.44 0.37
C ILE A 458 22.62 8.96 1.66
N ALA A 459 23.96 8.99 1.75
CA ALA A 459 24.67 8.62 2.96
C ALA A 459 24.32 9.54 4.14
N TRP A 460 24.08 10.83 3.90
CA TRP A 460 23.56 11.76 4.92
C TRP A 460 22.17 11.34 5.40
N VAL A 461 21.23 11.09 4.47
CA VAL A 461 19.84 10.68 4.77
C VAL A 461 19.83 9.37 5.56
N GLN A 462 20.55 8.35 5.10
CA GLN A 462 20.67 7.06 5.79
C GLN A 462 21.31 7.20 7.18
N LYS A 463 22.39 7.97 7.32
CA LYS A 463 23.03 8.24 8.61
C LYS A 463 22.10 8.99 9.57
N ARG A 464 21.25 9.88 9.06
CA ARG A 464 20.27 10.62 9.86
C ARG A 464 19.09 9.75 10.28
N LEU A 465 18.58 8.88 9.39
CA LEU A 465 17.58 7.85 9.67
C LEU A 465 18.07 6.84 10.72
N LYS A 466 19.29 6.26 10.55
CA LYS A 466 19.92 5.38 11.55
C LYS A 466 20.04 6.07 12.92
N LYS A 467 20.30 7.39 12.97
CA LYS A 467 20.33 8.19 14.20
C LYS A 467 18.94 8.46 14.81
N GLN A 468 17.86 8.37 14.03
CA GLN A 468 16.47 8.55 14.51
C GLN A 468 15.80 7.23 14.92
N GLY A 469 16.41 6.08 14.62
CA GLY A 469 15.95 4.76 15.05
C GLY A 469 15.48 3.85 13.91
N ALA A 470 15.49 4.32 12.67
CA ALA A 470 15.17 3.50 11.51
C ALA A 470 16.18 2.34 11.35
N TYR A 471 15.66 1.14 11.05
CA TYR A 471 16.47 -0.05 10.82
C TYR A 471 17.03 -0.01 9.40
N LEU A 472 18.26 0.47 9.25
CA LEU A 472 18.99 0.46 7.99
C LEU A 472 20.32 -0.29 8.19
N VAL A 473 20.27 -1.59 7.92
CA VAL A 473 21.44 -2.49 7.98
C VAL A 473 22.01 -2.75 6.60
N ASP A 474 23.23 -3.24 6.58
CA ASP A 474 23.87 -3.77 5.38
C ASP A 474 23.77 -5.29 5.44
N TYR A 475 23.31 -5.89 4.34
CA TYR A 475 23.01 -7.31 4.25
C TYR A 475 23.37 -7.83 2.86
N THR A 476 23.57 -9.14 2.75
CA THR A 476 23.64 -9.80 1.45
C THR A 476 22.25 -10.37 1.16
N PRO A 477 21.59 -9.99 0.06
CA PRO A 477 20.33 -10.60 -0.38
C PRO A 477 20.41 -12.14 -0.37
N PRO A 478 19.52 -12.84 0.36
CA PRO A 478 19.42 -14.29 0.26
C PRO A 478 18.92 -14.66 -1.14
N ARG A 479 19.77 -15.34 -1.90
CA ARG A 479 19.49 -15.79 -3.26
C ARG A 479 18.39 -16.87 -3.24
N PRO A 480 17.19 -16.62 -3.79
CA PRO A 480 16.13 -17.63 -3.85
C PRO A 480 16.54 -18.79 -4.74
N ALA A 481 16.25 -20.03 -4.32
CA ALA A 481 16.66 -21.25 -5.04
C ALA A 481 16.17 -21.31 -6.51
N VAL A 482 15.06 -20.64 -6.84
CA VAL A 482 14.56 -20.54 -8.21
C VAL A 482 15.53 -19.80 -9.16
N MET A 483 16.43 -18.96 -8.64
CA MET A 483 17.45 -18.27 -9.45
C MET A 483 18.56 -19.19 -9.96
N ASP A 484 18.72 -20.38 -9.37
CA ASP A 484 19.68 -21.41 -9.80
C ASP A 484 19.05 -22.42 -10.78
N HIS A 485 17.75 -22.30 -11.04
CA HIS A 485 17.06 -23.10 -12.05
C HIS A 485 17.33 -22.54 -13.46
N TRP A 486 17.58 -23.43 -14.43
CA TRP A 486 17.87 -23.03 -15.82
C TRP A 486 16.78 -22.13 -16.44
N ALA A 487 15.52 -22.39 -16.07
CA ALA A 487 14.36 -21.63 -16.52
C ALA A 487 14.14 -20.27 -15.81
N TYR A 488 15.06 -19.80 -14.96
CA TYR A 488 14.86 -18.56 -14.21
C TYR A 488 14.53 -17.32 -15.07
N PRO A 489 15.12 -17.09 -16.27
CA PRO A 489 14.71 -15.98 -17.13
C PRO A 489 13.22 -16.02 -17.47
N GLY A 490 12.70 -17.21 -17.80
CA GLY A 490 11.27 -17.44 -18.05
C GLY A 490 10.41 -17.19 -16.80
N VAL A 491 10.87 -17.61 -15.63
CA VAL A 491 10.19 -17.30 -14.35
C VAL A 491 10.15 -15.79 -14.10
N ARG A 492 11.27 -15.10 -14.27
CA ARG A 492 11.38 -13.66 -14.05
C ARG A 492 10.41 -12.89 -14.96
N THR A 493 10.51 -13.07 -16.28
CA THR A 493 9.69 -12.33 -17.26
C THR A 493 8.19 -12.65 -17.11
N MET A 494 7.82 -13.91 -16.85
CA MET A 494 6.41 -14.27 -16.62
C MET A 494 5.86 -13.76 -15.28
N ARG A 495 6.71 -13.58 -14.27
CA ARG A 495 6.32 -13.00 -12.97
C ARG A 495 6.06 -11.50 -13.09
N GLU A 496 6.89 -10.75 -13.80
CA GLU A 496 6.65 -9.32 -14.12
C GLU A 496 5.34 -9.10 -14.90
N LEU A 497 4.91 -10.09 -15.71
CA LEU A 497 3.64 -10.05 -16.43
C LEU A 497 2.40 -10.46 -15.59
N GLY A 498 2.56 -10.71 -14.29
CA GLY A 498 1.49 -11.24 -13.45
C GLY A 498 0.93 -12.56 -13.99
N LEU A 499 1.77 -13.38 -14.62
CA LEU A 499 1.38 -14.64 -15.25
C LEU A 499 1.70 -15.87 -14.40
N ILE A 500 2.55 -15.76 -13.38
CA ILE A 500 2.87 -16.85 -12.45
C ILE A 500 3.07 -16.33 -11.02
N GLU A 501 2.94 -17.25 -10.07
CA GLU A 501 3.09 -17.07 -8.63
C GLU A 501 3.80 -18.29 -8.04
N GLY A 502 4.45 -18.10 -6.88
CA GLY A 502 5.04 -19.18 -6.08
C GLY A 502 4.39 -19.39 -4.71
N GLY A 503 3.36 -18.61 -4.36
CA GLY A 503 2.71 -18.65 -3.06
C GLY A 503 3.65 -18.34 -1.88
N TYR A 504 3.23 -18.71 -0.67
CA TYR A 504 4.05 -18.57 0.54
C TYR A 504 5.34 -19.42 0.54
N ALA A 505 5.46 -20.39 -0.37
CA ALA A 505 6.61 -21.29 -0.50
C ALA A 505 7.64 -20.83 -1.56
N ASN A 506 7.30 -19.85 -2.40
CA ASN A 506 8.05 -19.47 -3.61
C ASN A 506 8.28 -20.62 -4.61
N ASP A 507 7.40 -21.63 -4.62
CA ASP A 507 7.46 -22.76 -5.57
C ASP A 507 6.51 -22.54 -6.74
N TYR A 508 7.09 -22.35 -7.94
CA TYR A 508 6.38 -22.14 -9.20
C TYR A 508 6.00 -23.47 -9.89
N GLY A 509 6.39 -24.61 -9.32
CA GLY A 509 6.07 -25.95 -9.81
C GLY A 509 6.69 -26.26 -11.18
N LEU A 510 7.94 -25.85 -11.41
CA LEU A 510 8.55 -25.79 -12.75
C LEU A 510 8.57 -27.13 -13.52
N GLU A 511 8.76 -28.25 -12.81
CA GLU A 511 8.81 -29.58 -13.42
C GLU A 511 7.44 -30.20 -13.73
N ARG A 512 6.33 -29.57 -13.31
CA ARG A 512 4.99 -30.11 -13.59
C ARG A 512 4.71 -30.08 -15.09
N LYS A 513 4.04 -31.11 -15.58
CA LYS A 513 3.59 -31.17 -16.98
C LYS A 513 2.43 -30.21 -17.21
N ILE A 514 2.44 -29.53 -18.36
CA ILE A 514 1.41 -28.56 -18.70
C ILE A 514 0.19 -29.22 -19.35
N ASN A 515 -0.96 -28.56 -19.25
CA ASN A 515 -2.10 -28.79 -20.13
C ASN A 515 -2.26 -27.64 -21.12
N LYS A 516 -3.16 -27.80 -22.11
CA LYS A 516 -3.36 -26.80 -23.17
C LYS A 516 -3.66 -25.39 -22.64
N TRP A 517 -4.45 -25.29 -21.55
CA TRP A 517 -4.87 -24.01 -20.98
C TRP A 517 -3.72 -23.25 -20.31
N ASN A 518 -2.68 -23.95 -19.86
CA ASN A 518 -1.47 -23.32 -19.35
C ASN A 518 -0.70 -22.59 -20.47
N LEU A 519 -0.71 -23.14 -21.70
CA LEU A 519 -0.13 -22.49 -22.87
C LEU A 519 -1.07 -21.43 -23.44
N GLU A 520 -2.34 -21.76 -23.69
CA GLU A 520 -3.31 -20.89 -24.35
C GLU A 520 -3.50 -19.56 -23.61
N ASN A 521 -3.79 -19.62 -22.31
CA ASN A 521 -4.12 -18.42 -21.55
C ASN A 521 -2.90 -17.50 -21.39
N LYS A 522 -1.70 -18.09 -21.21
CA LYS A 522 -0.46 -17.32 -21.02
C LYS A 522 0.06 -16.74 -22.33
N PHE A 523 0.04 -17.51 -23.42
CA PHE A 523 0.52 -17.02 -24.71
C PHE A 523 -0.40 -15.96 -25.30
N ASN A 524 -1.74 -16.10 -25.17
CA ASN A 524 -2.66 -15.03 -25.59
C ASN A 524 -2.43 -13.74 -24.78
N LYS A 525 -2.15 -13.81 -23.46
CA LYS A 525 -1.76 -12.62 -22.69
C LYS A 525 -0.40 -12.06 -23.12
N VAL A 526 0.60 -12.89 -23.39
CA VAL A 526 1.91 -12.46 -23.92
C VAL A 526 1.74 -11.68 -25.23
N LEU A 527 0.96 -12.20 -26.18
CA LEU A 527 0.67 -11.51 -27.45
C LEU A 527 -0.11 -10.21 -27.22
N ARG A 528 -1.07 -10.18 -26.29
CA ARG A 528 -1.85 -8.99 -25.93
C ARG A 528 -0.97 -7.88 -25.34
N VAL A 529 -0.16 -8.20 -24.32
CA VAL A 529 0.72 -7.21 -23.68
C VAL A 529 1.86 -6.77 -24.61
N ALA A 530 2.35 -7.67 -25.47
CA ALA A 530 3.29 -7.30 -26.54
C ALA A 530 2.68 -6.32 -27.54
N HIS A 531 1.42 -6.53 -27.98
CA HIS A 531 0.70 -5.57 -28.84
C HIS A 531 0.45 -4.22 -28.16
N GLU A 532 0.08 -4.21 -26.88
CA GLU A 532 -0.16 -2.98 -26.12
C GLU A 532 1.11 -2.15 -25.88
N ARG A 533 2.27 -2.80 -25.77
CA ARG A 533 3.58 -2.14 -25.61
C ARG A 533 4.27 -1.84 -26.95
N ASN A 534 4.00 -2.64 -27.98
CA ASN A 534 4.49 -2.48 -29.35
C ASN A 534 3.35 -2.72 -30.37
N PRO A 535 2.68 -1.65 -30.85
CA PRO A 535 1.59 -1.76 -31.82
C PRO A 535 1.96 -2.37 -33.18
N GLN A 536 3.25 -2.59 -33.48
CA GLN A 536 3.68 -3.35 -34.67
C GLN A 536 3.43 -4.86 -34.55
N VAL A 537 3.27 -5.37 -33.33
CA VAL A 537 2.92 -6.77 -33.07
C VAL A 537 1.46 -6.98 -33.44
N GLU A 538 1.18 -7.76 -34.48
CA GLU A 538 -0.19 -8.10 -34.87
C GLU A 538 -0.83 -9.01 -33.81
N LEU A 539 -1.90 -8.53 -33.17
CA LEU A 539 -2.61 -9.27 -32.13
C LEU A 539 -3.42 -10.43 -32.73
N ARG A 540 -2.95 -11.66 -32.54
CA ARG A 540 -3.63 -12.88 -32.98
C ARG A 540 -4.10 -13.70 -31.78
N ARG A 541 -5.33 -14.22 -31.86
CA ARG A 541 -5.83 -15.19 -30.89
C ARG A 541 -5.33 -16.59 -31.24
N VAL A 542 -4.63 -17.22 -30.31
CA VAL A 542 -4.12 -18.58 -30.44
C VAL A 542 -5.08 -19.55 -29.76
N VAL A 543 -5.29 -20.72 -30.37
CA VAL A 543 -6.09 -21.83 -29.81
C VAL A 543 -5.20 -23.07 -29.76
N VAL A 544 -5.12 -23.71 -28.59
CA VAL A 544 -4.18 -24.82 -28.36
C VAL A 544 -4.91 -26.17 -28.49
N PRO A 545 -4.37 -27.15 -29.23
CA PRO A 545 -4.99 -28.47 -29.36
C PRO A 545 -4.91 -29.29 -28.06
N GLU A 546 -5.80 -30.28 -27.93
CA GLU A 546 -5.71 -31.30 -26.88
C GLU A 546 -4.48 -32.20 -27.05
N GLY A 547 -3.99 -32.75 -25.94
CA GLY A 547 -2.80 -33.61 -25.93
C GLY A 547 -1.55 -32.87 -26.39
N ILE A 548 -1.20 -31.78 -25.69
CA ILE A 548 -0.06 -30.94 -26.01
C ILE A 548 1.27 -31.71 -25.89
N THR A 549 2.08 -31.65 -26.94
CA THR A 549 3.45 -32.19 -27.02
C THR A 549 4.41 -31.04 -27.32
N ARG A 550 5.72 -31.26 -27.21
CA ARG A 550 6.71 -30.17 -27.42
C ARG A 550 6.72 -29.71 -28.87
N GLU A 551 6.61 -30.63 -29.83
CA GLU A 551 6.48 -30.27 -31.25
C GLU A 551 5.25 -29.38 -31.51
N LYS A 552 4.09 -29.77 -30.97
CA LYS A 552 2.86 -28.97 -31.04
C LYS A 552 3.02 -27.60 -30.38
N MET A 553 3.70 -27.51 -29.24
CA MET A 553 3.95 -26.23 -28.55
C MET A 553 4.82 -25.28 -29.40
N ILE A 554 5.86 -25.80 -30.06
CA ILE A 554 6.70 -25.03 -30.99
C ILE A 554 5.89 -24.53 -32.20
N CYS A 555 5.10 -25.40 -32.83
CA CYS A 555 4.22 -25.00 -33.95
C CYS A 555 3.18 -23.94 -33.54
N VAL A 556 2.54 -24.11 -32.36
CA VAL A 556 1.56 -23.16 -31.81
C VAL A 556 2.18 -21.79 -31.55
N VAL A 557 3.41 -21.72 -31.04
CA VAL A 557 4.12 -20.45 -30.82
C VAL A 557 4.44 -19.75 -32.15
N VAL A 558 4.88 -20.50 -33.16
CA VAL A 558 5.08 -19.98 -34.53
C VAL A 558 3.78 -19.50 -35.17
N GLU A 559 2.67 -20.20 -34.97
CA GLU A 559 1.35 -19.82 -35.49
C GLU A 559 0.90 -18.48 -34.91
N GLY A 560 0.99 -18.28 -33.59
CA GLY A 560 0.70 -16.99 -32.96
C GLY A 560 1.61 -15.86 -33.46
N LEU A 561 2.91 -16.14 -33.59
CA LEU A 561 3.92 -15.18 -34.08
C LEU A 561 3.71 -14.75 -35.54
N THR A 562 3.20 -15.64 -36.41
CA THR A 562 3.24 -15.42 -37.87
C THR A 562 1.90 -15.53 -38.61
N GLY A 563 0.86 -16.06 -37.98
CA GLY A 563 -0.40 -16.41 -38.65
C GLY A 563 -0.28 -17.60 -39.61
N LYS A 564 0.80 -18.39 -39.54
CA LYS A 564 1.06 -19.54 -40.43
C LYS A 564 1.18 -20.84 -39.64
N HIS A 565 0.44 -21.86 -40.06
CA HIS A 565 0.74 -23.24 -39.67
C HIS A 565 1.98 -23.71 -40.47
N LEU A 566 3.05 -24.11 -39.77
CA LEU A 566 4.25 -24.73 -40.36
C LEU A 566 4.39 -26.17 -39.84
N SER A 567 5.18 -27.01 -40.51
CA SER A 567 5.59 -28.30 -39.93
C SER A 567 6.58 -28.08 -38.77
N PHE A 568 6.74 -29.07 -37.89
CA PHE A 568 7.62 -28.95 -36.73
C PHE A 568 9.07 -28.55 -37.09
N PRO A 569 9.76 -29.15 -38.07
CA PRO A 569 11.12 -28.74 -38.44
C PRO A 569 11.21 -27.28 -38.95
N GLU A 570 10.23 -26.83 -39.72
CA GLU A 570 10.15 -25.44 -40.21
C GLU A 570 9.88 -24.45 -39.06
N ALA A 571 9.00 -24.84 -38.13
CA ALA A 571 8.70 -24.04 -36.94
C ALA A 571 9.90 -23.96 -35.98
N GLN A 572 10.58 -25.07 -35.76
CA GLN A 572 11.77 -25.18 -34.92
C GLN A 572 12.90 -24.27 -35.43
N GLU A 573 13.24 -24.36 -36.72
CA GLU A 573 14.28 -23.54 -37.33
C GLU A 573 13.91 -22.04 -37.30
N LEU A 574 12.64 -21.70 -37.60
CA LEU A 574 12.16 -20.33 -37.54
C LEU A 574 12.23 -19.71 -36.13
N LEU A 575 12.16 -20.52 -35.06
CA LEU A 575 12.38 -20.03 -33.69
C LEU A 575 13.87 -19.96 -33.32
N ARG A 576 14.75 -20.80 -33.89
CA ARG A 576 16.21 -20.65 -33.77
C ARG A 576 16.70 -19.36 -34.44
N GLU A 577 16.26 -19.09 -35.67
CA GLU A 577 16.55 -17.86 -36.42
C GLU A 577 16.17 -16.57 -35.66
N LYS A 578 15.24 -16.67 -34.70
CA LYS A 578 14.72 -15.55 -33.90
C LYS A 578 15.31 -15.46 -32.50
N GLY A 579 16.22 -16.38 -32.13
CA GLY A 579 16.72 -16.51 -30.77
C GLY A 579 15.67 -16.99 -29.74
N ILE A 580 14.46 -17.32 -30.18
CA ILE A 580 13.35 -17.74 -29.29
C ILE A 580 13.61 -19.15 -28.77
N LEU A 581 14.02 -20.07 -29.65
CA LEU A 581 14.45 -21.41 -29.29
C LEU A 581 15.98 -21.41 -29.14
N THR A 582 16.44 -21.23 -27.91
CA THR A 582 17.88 -21.24 -27.56
C THR A 582 18.42 -22.66 -27.41
N GLU A 583 19.73 -22.84 -27.60
CA GLU A 583 20.40 -24.14 -27.42
C GLU A 583 20.10 -24.79 -26.06
N GLN A 584 20.02 -23.98 -24.99
CA GLN A 584 19.72 -24.44 -23.64
C GLN A 584 18.25 -24.93 -23.51
N LEU A 585 17.30 -24.20 -24.09
CA LEU A 585 15.89 -24.60 -24.07
C LEU A 585 15.69 -25.88 -24.90
N GLU A 586 16.33 -25.95 -26.07
CA GLU A 586 16.30 -27.12 -26.95
C GLU A 586 16.93 -28.37 -26.29
N ALA A 587 18.05 -28.21 -25.57
CA ALA A 587 18.68 -29.29 -24.82
C ALA A 587 17.81 -29.87 -23.68
N GLU A 588 16.90 -29.07 -23.11
CA GLU A 588 15.97 -29.52 -22.07
C GLU A 588 14.68 -30.13 -22.65
N MET A 589 14.28 -29.78 -23.88
CA MET A 589 13.14 -30.34 -24.62
C MET A 589 13.35 -31.80 -25.10
N LYS A 590 13.73 -32.69 -24.19
CA LYS A 590 13.99 -34.12 -24.41
C LYS A 590 12.72 -34.88 -24.76
N ASP A 591 12.68 -35.49 -25.96
CA ASP A 591 11.52 -36.15 -26.60
C ASP A 591 10.41 -35.17 -27.05
N GLY A 592 10.25 -35.03 -28.38
CA GLY A 592 9.33 -34.08 -29.01
C GLY A 592 7.85 -34.42 -28.79
N GLU A 593 7.51 -35.71 -28.77
CA GLU A 593 6.14 -36.18 -28.51
C GLU A 593 5.82 -36.25 -27.00
N GLY A 594 6.82 -36.11 -26.14
CA GLY A 594 6.65 -35.93 -24.71
C GLY A 594 5.89 -34.63 -24.37
N THR A 595 5.04 -34.68 -23.35
CA THR A 595 4.34 -33.49 -22.85
C THR A 595 5.33 -32.48 -22.25
N PRO A 596 5.24 -31.18 -22.59
CA PRO A 596 6.15 -30.17 -22.05
C PRO A 596 6.05 -29.94 -20.54
N THR A 597 7.16 -29.52 -19.92
CA THR A 597 7.16 -29.00 -18.54
C THR A 597 6.74 -27.53 -18.48
N PHE A 598 6.39 -27.06 -17.29
CA PHE A 598 6.09 -25.65 -17.08
C PHE A 598 7.34 -24.78 -17.27
N ALA A 599 8.53 -25.27 -16.89
CA ALA A 599 9.82 -24.66 -17.16
C ALA A 599 10.05 -24.34 -18.65
N GLU A 600 9.91 -25.36 -19.51
CA GLU A 600 10.06 -25.25 -20.97
C GLU A 600 9.11 -24.20 -21.56
N MET A 601 7.85 -24.22 -21.12
CA MET A 601 6.82 -23.29 -21.59
C MET A 601 7.10 -21.84 -21.15
N LEU A 602 7.51 -21.61 -19.90
CA LEU A 602 7.77 -20.25 -19.39
C LEU A 602 8.95 -19.58 -20.12
N VAL A 603 10.03 -20.32 -20.39
CA VAL A 603 11.18 -19.80 -21.15
C VAL A 603 10.80 -19.53 -22.59
N LEU A 604 10.14 -20.48 -23.26
CA LEU A 604 9.70 -20.31 -24.65
C LEU A 604 8.83 -19.05 -24.82
N LEU A 605 7.88 -18.83 -23.91
CA LEU A 605 7.00 -17.66 -23.94
C LEU A 605 7.72 -16.36 -23.54
N ALA A 606 8.75 -16.41 -22.70
CA ALA A 606 9.52 -15.22 -22.31
C ALA A 606 10.41 -14.74 -23.47
N ASN A 607 11.17 -15.65 -24.08
CA ASN A 607 11.98 -15.34 -25.26
C ASN A 607 11.08 -14.84 -26.41
N THR A 608 9.88 -15.42 -26.55
CA THR A 608 8.85 -14.96 -27.52
C THR A 608 8.37 -13.54 -27.22
N TYR A 609 8.12 -13.20 -25.95
CA TYR A 609 7.70 -11.87 -25.52
C TYR A 609 8.80 -10.83 -25.76
N GLU A 610 10.04 -11.15 -25.40
CA GLU A 610 11.21 -10.27 -25.55
C GLU A 610 11.47 -9.98 -27.05
N TYR A 611 11.49 -11.00 -27.91
CA TYR A 611 11.58 -10.85 -29.38
C TYR A 611 10.47 -9.98 -30.01
N LEU A 612 9.29 -9.89 -29.37
CA LEU A 612 8.19 -9.05 -29.84
C LEU A 612 8.31 -7.58 -29.40
N LEU A 613 9.11 -7.28 -28.37
CA LEU A 613 9.40 -5.91 -27.93
C LEU A 613 10.63 -5.31 -28.63
N GLU A 614 11.53 -6.12 -29.20
CA GLU A 614 12.73 -5.67 -29.93
C GLU A 614 12.47 -5.19 -31.37
N LYS A 615 11.22 -4.98 -31.78
CA LYS A 615 10.78 -4.68 -33.17
C LYS A 615 10.18 -3.29 -33.37
#